data_AF-A0A3D9SVU0-F1
#
_entry.id   AF-A0A3D9SVU0-F1
#
_cell.length_a   1.000
_cell.length_b   1.000
_cell.length_c   1.000
_cell.angle_alpha   90.00
_cell.angle_beta   90.00
_cell.angle_gamma   90.00
#
_symmetry.space_group_name_H-M   'P 1'
#
loop_
_entity.id
_entity.type
_entity.pdbx_description
1 polymer ?
#
loop_
_entity_poly.entity_id
_entity_poly.type
_entity_poly.pdbx_seq_one_letter_code
_entity_poly.pdbx_strand_id
1 'polypeptide(L)'
;MEWYRQIEDRKIMNFRDSRVLEIKVAPAFHLRLTNGVTFDFDGTVMYTVGRRGGPPAPRPLTELPREELSSVVSTRPLSWVVFNDGAHRIAFSNAWELTLDPQEGGTWRMSLSDGEILTHPPVDVSQ
;
A
#
# COMPACT_ATOMS: atom_id res chain seq x y z
N MET A 1 -15.49 14.20 -1.21
CA MET A 1 -15.74 13.23 -2.30
C MET A 1 -14.94 13.69 -3.51
N GLU A 2 -13.63 13.43 -3.50
CA GLU A 2 -12.68 13.70 -4.60
C GLU A 2 -12.75 12.57 -5.62
N TRP A 3 -13.82 12.57 -6.41
CA TRP A 3 -14.04 11.56 -7.43
C TRP A 3 -12.99 11.71 -8.53
N TYR A 4 -12.11 10.70 -8.68
CA TYR A 4 -11.35 10.41 -9.91
C TYR A 4 -10.37 11.47 -10.46
N ARG A 5 -9.96 12.49 -9.71
CA ARG A 5 -8.83 13.34 -10.15
C ARG A 5 -7.54 12.54 -10.03
N GLN A 6 -6.86 12.06 -11.07
CA GLN A 6 -7.06 12.12 -12.51
C GLN A 6 -6.67 10.72 -13.03
N ILE A 7 -7.42 10.15 -13.99
CA ILE A 7 -7.21 8.79 -14.50
C ILE A 7 -5.91 8.63 -15.31
N GLU A 8 -5.29 9.75 -15.66
CA GLU A 8 -4.06 9.82 -16.43
C GLU A 8 -2.86 9.80 -15.46
N ASP A 9 -1.96 8.86 -15.71
CA ASP A 9 -0.72 8.57 -14.99
C ASP A 9 -0.79 7.86 -13.63
N ARG A 10 -1.00 6.54 -13.71
CA ARG A 10 -0.85 5.61 -12.57
C ARG A 10 -0.39 4.24 -13.04
N LYS A 11 0.43 3.56 -12.24
CA LYS A 11 0.76 2.15 -12.44
C LYS A 11 -0.24 1.30 -11.65
N ILE A 12 -0.95 0.41 -12.33
CA ILE A 12 -1.88 -0.54 -11.70
C ILE A 12 -1.25 -1.92 -11.77
N MET A 13 -1.02 -2.53 -10.61
CA MET A 13 -0.50 -3.88 -10.48
C MET A 13 -1.58 -4.82 -9.96
N ASN A 14 -1.60 -6.03 -10.50
CA ASN A 14 -2.54 -7.08 -10.13
C ASN A 14 -1.81 -8.18 -9.35
N PHE A 15 -2.28 -8.45 -8.13
CA PHE A 15 -1.64 -9.38 -7.21
C PHE A 15 -2.60 -10.50 -6.74
N ARG A 16 -3.63 -10.81 -7.54
CA ARG A 16 -4.68 -11.79 -7.17
C ARG A 16 -4.17 -13.18 -6.79
N ASP A 17 -3.02 -13.58 -7.33
CA ASP A 17 -2.38 -14.88 -7.05
C ASP A 17 -1.37 -14.82 -5.90
N SER A 18 -1.16 -13.63 -5.32
CA SER A 18 -0.24 -13.41 -4.21
C SER A 18 -0.96 -13.38 -2.86
N ARG A 19 -0.20 -13.66 -1.81
CA ARG A 19 -0.63 -13.50 -0.41
C ARG A 19 0.35 -12.62 0.34
N VAL A 20 -0.13 -11.97 1.39
CA VAL A 20 0.75 -11.28 2.34
C VAL A 20 1.54 -12.32 3.13
N LEU A 21 2.86 -12.22 3.08
CA LEU A 21 3.78 -12.99 3.92
C LEU A 21 4.10 -12.25 5.21
N GLU A 22 4.22 -10.93 5.13
CA GLU A 22 4.73 -10.11 6.23
C GLU A 22 4.18 -8.70 6.13
N ILE A 23 3.73 -8.17 7.27
CA ILE A 23 3.47 -6.74 7.48
C ILE A 23 4.19 -6.31 8.75
N LYS A 24 5.01 -5.26 8.66
CA LYS A 24 5.51 -4.49 9.79
C LYS A 24 4.98 -3.07 9.67
N VAL A 25 4.62 -2.47 10.80
CA VAL A 25 4.02 -1.12 10.84
C VAL A 25 4.85 -0.12 11.64
N ALA A 26 5.94 -0.57 12.27
CA ALA A 26 6.85 0.25 13.05
C ALA A 26 8.27 -0.35 13.02
N PRO A 27 9.33 0.49 12.99
CA PRO A 27 9.31 1.96 12.92
C PRO A 27 8.91 2.50 11.54
N ALA A 28 8.88 1.64 10.52
CA ALA A 28 8.42 1.97 9.17
C ALA A 28 7.48 0.85 8.67
N PHE A 29 6.71 1.14 7.63
CA PHE A 29 5.85 0.15 7.00
C PHE A 29 6.66 -0.76 6.07
N HIS A 30 6.53 -2.07 6.25
CA HIS A 30 7.08 -3.08 5.36
C HIS A 30 5.98 -4.06 4.96
N LEU A 31 5.86 -4.35 3.67
CA LEU A 31 4.96 -5.37 3.13
C LEU A 31 5.75 -6.33 2.24
N ARG A 32 5.60 -7.64 2.47
CA ARG A 32 6.14 -8.68 1.60
C ARG A 32 5.06 -9.61 1.11
N LEU A 33 5.07 -9.92 -0.17
CA LEU A 33 4.14 -10.82 -0.83
C LEU A 33 4.81 -12.14 -1.24
N THR A 34 4.02 -13.20 -1.42
CA THR A 34 4.50 -14.54 -1.81
C THR A 34 5.19 -14.60 -3.18
N ASN A 35 4.89 -13.66 -4.08
CA ASN A 35 5.52 -13.57 -5.39
C ASN A 35 6.87 -12.84 -5.37
N GLY A 36 7.39 -12.47 -4.19
CA GLY A 36 8.67 -11.79 -4.04
C GLY A 36 8.58 -10.28 -4.05
N VAL A 37 7.39 -9.69 -4.24
CA VAL A 37 7.21 -8.24 -4.13
C VAL A 37 7.46 -7.80 -2.69
N THR A 38 8.32 -6.80 -2.53
CA THR A 38 8.58 -6.12 -1.25
C THR A 38 8.33 -4.64 -1.39
N PHE A 39 7.84 -4.03 -0.32
CA PHE A 39 7.59 -2.59 -0.28
C PHE A 39 7.93 -2.03 1.09
N ASP A 40 8.71 -0.97 1.10
CA ASP A 40 9.13 -0.22 2.27
C ASP A 40 8.64 1.22 2.14
N PHE A 41 8.03 1.73 3.21
CA PHE A 41 7.52 3.10 3.28
C PHE A 41 7.77 3.70 4.66
N ASP A 42 8.34 4.90 4.69
CA ASP A 42 8.70 5.60 5.93
C ASP A 42 7.56 6.44 6.53
N GLY A 43 6.46 6.61 5.80
CA GLY A 43 5.33 7.43 6.22
C GLY A 43 4.23 6.66 6.97
N THR A 44 3.12 7.36 7.21
CA THR A 44 1.95 6.79 7.88
C THR A 44 1.05 6.08 6.88
N VAL A 45 0.77 4.79 7.13
CA VAL A 45 -0.23 4.04 6.38
C VAL A 45 -1.59 4.22 7.02
N MET A 46 -2.57 4.64 6.24
CA MET A 46 -3.97 4.74 6.65
C MET A 46 -4.72 3.52 6.15
N TYR A 47 -5.65 3.00 6.94
CA TYR A 47 -6.53 1.91 6.53
C TYR A 47 -8.00 2.30 6.62
N THR A 48 -8.79 1.65 5.78
CA THR A 48 -10.25 1.62 5.86
C THR A 48 -10.73 0.18 5.70
N VAL A 49 -11.92 -0.12 6.24
CA VAL A 49 -12.57 -1.43 6.09
C VAL A 49 -13.98 -1.22 5.56
N GLY A 50 -14.29 -1.84 4.42
CA GLY A 50 -15.62 -1.82 3.81
C GLY A 50 -16.71 -2.35 4.75
N ARG A 51 -17.89 -1.73 4.70
CA ARG A 51 -18.90 -1.62 5.77
C ARG A 51 -19.20 -2.88 6.59
N ARG A 52 -18.98 -2.77 7.91
CA ARG A 52 -20.06 -2.90 8.90
C ARG A 52 -20.39 -1.50 9.47
N GLY A 53 -21.40 -0.83 8.92
CA GLY A 53 -22.16 0.20 9.67
C GLY A 53 -21.91 1.70 9.44
N GLY A 54 -21.07 2.16 8.50
CA GLY A 54 -20.90 3.61 8.27
C GLY A 54 -19.97 3.98 7.12
N PRO A 55 -19.81 5.28 6.75
CA PRO A 55 -18.73 5.69 5.88
C PRO A 55 -17.40 5.35 6.55
N PRO A 56 -16.51 4.58 5.91
CA PRO A 56 -15.25 4.19 6.55
C PRO A 56 -14.39 5.44 6.77
N ALA A 57 -14.09 5.74 8.03
CA ALA A 57 -13.12 6.77 8.38
C ALA A 57 -11.71 6.18 8.27
N PRO A 58 -10.78 6.80 7.52
CA PRO A 58 -9.38 6.40 7.50
C PRO A 58 -8.78 6.47 8.91
N ARG A 59 -8.09 5.41 9.33
CA ARG A 59 -7.38 5.34 10.62
C ARG A 59 -5.92 4.95 10.39
N PRO A 60 -4.97 5.42 11.20
CA PRO A 60 -3.58 4.98 11.10
C PRO A 60 -3.47 3.47 11.37
N LEU A 61 -2.73 2.75 10.52
CA LEU A 61 -2.50 1.32 10.67
C LEU A 61 -1.71 1.00 11.96
N THR A 62 -0.94 1.96 12.47
CA THR A 62 -0.22 1.88 13.74
C THR A 62 -1.13 1.83 14.96
N GLU A 63 -2.37 2.33 14.86
CA GLU A 63 -3.38 2.25 15.93
C GLU A 63 -4.11 0.90 15.95
N LEU A 64 -3.85 0.04 14.96
CA LEU A 64 -4.53 -1.24 14.85
C LEU A 64 -3.98 -2.25 15.88
N PRO A 65 -4.83 -2.91 16.68
CA PRO A 65 -4.40 -3.98 17.56
C PRO A 65 -3.70 -5.09 16.76
N ARG A 66 -2.65 -5.69 17.33
CA ARG A 66 -1.86 -6.76 16.67
C ARG A 66 -2.74 -7.94 16.20
N GLU A 67 -3.78 -8.24 16.97
CA GLU A 67 -4.75 -9.30 16.66
C GLU A 67 -5.55 -8.98 15.37
N GLU A 68 -5.92 -7.71 15.17
CA GLU A 68 -6.62 -7.26 13.97
C GLU A 68 -5.67 -7.11 12.77
N LEU A 69 -4.41 -6.75 12.98
CA LEU A 69 -3.39 -6.72 11.92
C LEU A 69 -3.21 -8.10 11.26
N SER A 70 -3.36 -9.17 12.03
CA SER A 70 -3.34 -10.55 11.52
C SER A 70 -4.46 -10.82 10.51
N SER A 71 -5.60 -10.12 10.62
CA SER A 71 -6.68 -10.23 9.65
C SER A 71 -6.27 -9.66 8.29
N VAL A 72 -5.49 -8.57 8.24
CA VAL A 72 -4.90 -8.03 7.00
C VAL A 72 -3.93 -9.04 6.38
N VAL A 73 -3.03 -9.61 7.20
CA VAL A 73 -2.02 -10.58 6.78
C VAL A 73 -2.64 -11.86 6.21
N SER A 74 -3.82 -12.27 6.68
CA SER A 74 -4.49 -13.49 6.18
C SER A 74 -5.10 -13.36 4.78
N THR A 75 -5.01 -12.20 4.13
CA THR A 75 -5.78 -11.90 2.91
C THR A 75 -4.95 -11.69 1.66
N ARG A 76 -5.64 -11.65 0.51
CA ARG A 76 -5.03 -11.47 -0.80
C ARG A 76 -5.15 -10.01 -1.22
N PRO A 77 -4.05 -9.34 -1.58
CA PRO A 77 -4.14 -8.08 -2.31
C PRO A 77 -4.80 -8.34 -3.66
N LEU A 78 -5.84 -7.58 -3.99
CA LEU A 78 -6.57 -7.67 -5.26
C LEU A 78 -6.01 -6.71 -6.30
N SER A 79 -5.63 -5.52 -5.86
CA SER A 79 -5.09 -4.46 -6.71
C SER A 79 -4.20 -3.54 -5.92
N TRP A 80 -3.14 -3.07 -6.55
CA TRP A 80 -2.26 -2.03 -6.03
C TRP A 80 -2.11 -0.94 -7.09
N VAL A 81 -2.53 0.27 -6.75
CA VAL A 81 -2.36 1.46 -7.58
C VAL A 81 -1.25 2.32 -7.01
N VAL A 82 -0.33 2.75 -7.86
CA VAL A 82 0.70 3.74 -7.58
C VAL A 82 0.40 4.97 -8.41
N PHE A 83 0.23 6.11 -7.75
CA PHE A 83 -0.02 7.40 -8.38
C PHE A 83 1.31 8.13 -8.63
N ASN A 84 1.34 9.04 -9.60
CA ASN A 84 2.54 9.79 -9.96
C ASN A 84 3.09 10.69 -8.84
N ASP A 85 2.21 11.14 -7.94
CA ASP A 85 2.59 11.87 -6.73
C ASP A 85 3.25 10.97 -5.67
N GLY A 86 3.38 9.67 -5.95
CA GLY A 86 3.93 8.68 -5.04
C GLY A 86 2.92 8.09 -4.08
N ALA A 87 1.65 8.50 -4.11
CA ALA A 87 0.63 7.88 -3.27
C ALA A 87 0.35 6.44 -3.73
N HIS A 88 -0.07 5.59 -2.79
CA HIS A 88 -0.48 4.22 -3.06
C HIS A 88 -1.89 3.94 -2.54
N ARG A 89 -2.59 3.05 -3.25
CA ARG A 89 -3.80 2.41 -2.77
C ARG A 89 -3.73 0.91 -2.97
N ILE A 90 -3.97 0.15 -1.91
CA ILE A 90 -3.97 -1.32 -1.92
C ILE A 90 -5.32 -1.81 -1.44
N ALA A 91 -6.03 -2.56 -2.29
CA ALA A 91 -7.29 -3.19 -1.93
C ALA A 91 -7.10 -4.68 -1.66
N PHE A 92 -7.72 -5.21 -0.61
CA PHE A 92 -7.64 -6.60 -0.19
C PHE A 92 -8.98 -7.32 -0.32
N SER A 93 -8.93 -8.65 -0.40
CA SER A 93 -10.11 -9.50 -0.61
C SER A 93 -11.14 -9.48 0.52
N ASN A 94 -10.78 -9.01 1.72
CA ASN A 94 -11.68 -8.86 2.88
C ASN A 94 -12.20 -7.42 3.05
N ALA A 95 -12.22 -6.63 1.97
CA ALA A 95 -12.66 -5.24 1.95
C ALA A 95 -11.79 -4.27 2.77
N TRP A 96 -10.58 -4.68 3.15
CA TRP A 96 -9.58 -3.74 3.64
C TRP A 96 -9.01 -2.94 2.47
N GLU A 97 -8.78 -1.66 2.71
CA GLU A 97 -8.05 -0.79 1.80
C GLU A 97 -6.99 -0.05 2.60
N LEU A 98 -5.76 -0.08 2.12
CA LEU A 98 -4.64 0.71 2.63
C LEU A 98 -4.39 1.88 1.68
N THR A 99 -4.23 3.06 2.25
CA THR A 99 -3.84 4.28 1.56
C THR A 99 -2.54 4.78 2.17
N LEU A 100 -1.59 5.11 1.31
CA LEU A 100 -0.28 5.60 1.68
C LEU A 100 -0.07 6.89 0.91
N ASP A 101 0.32 7.94 1.61
CA ASP A 101 0.53 9.26 1.05
C ASP A 101 1.88 9.77 1.54
N PRO A 102 2.94 9.76 0.70
CA PRO A 102 4.22 10.33 1.06
C PRO A 102 4.01 11.84 1.27
N GLN A 103 3.96 12.25 2.54
CA GLN A 103 4.02 13.66 2.89
C GLN A 103 5.34 14.28 2.40
N GLU A 104 5.50 15.60 2.50
CA GLU A 104 6.73 16.27 2.08
C GLU A 104 7.99 15.62 2.68
N GLY A 105 8.87 15.11 1.83
CA GLY A 105 10.10 14.40 2.20
C GLY A 105 9.95 12.90 2.51
N GLY A 106 8.75 12.34 2.42
CA GLY A 106 8.49 10.92 2.57
C GLY A 106 9.05 10.10 1.41
N THR A 107 9.49 8.88 1.69
CA THR A 107 10.11 7.99 0.72
C THR A 107 9.53 6.58 0.75
N TRP A 108 9.55 5.94 -0.42
CA TRP A 108 9.27 4.52 -0.50
C TRP A 108 10.13 3.83 -1.54
N ARG A 109 10.25 2.51 -1.38
CA ARG A 109 10.92 1.61 -2.31
C ARG A 109 10.07 0.36 -2.51
N MET A 110 9.87 -0.02 -3.77
CA MET A 110 9.19 -1.24 -4.14
C MET A 110 10.10 -2.09 -5.02
N SER A 111 10.32 -3.34 -4.64
CA SER A 111 11.01 -4.32 -5.48
C SER A 111 9.95 -5.24 -6.08
N LEU A 112 9.88 -5.30 -7.41
CA LEU A 112 8.97 -6.17 -8.15
C LEU A 112 9.60 -7.55 -8.40
N SER A 113 8.75 -8.53 -8.70
CA SER A 113 9.18 -9.92 -8.88
C SER A 113 10.06 -10.15 -10.11
N ASP A 114 10.03 -9.24 -11.08
CA ASP A 114 10.84 -9.23 -12.29
C ASP A 114 12.19 -8.51 -12.11
N GLY A 115 12.48 -8.00 -10.90
CA GLY A 115 13.67 -7.24 -10.59
C GLY A 115 13.58 -5.74 -10.85
N GLU A 116 12.44 -5.25 -11.37
CA GLU A 116 12.19 -3.81 -11.48
C GLU A 116 12.09 -3.19 -10.07
N ILE A 117 12.72 -2.02 -9.87
CA ILE A 117 12.65 -1.28 -8.61
C ILE A 117 11.97 0.05 -8.89
N LEU A 118 10.90 0.33 -8.14
CA LEU A 118 10.21 1.61 -8.14
C LEU A 118 10.56 2.37 -6.86
N THR A 119 10.68 3.69 -6.94
CA THR A 119 10.95 4.54 -5.76
C THR A 119 10.15 5.83 -5.80
N HIS A 120 9.96 6.44 -4.63
CA HIS A 120 9.60 7.85 -4.50
C HIS A 120 10.55 8.55 -3.50
N PRO A 121 11.09 9.73 -3.85
CA PRO A 121 11.06 10.29 -5.20
C PRO A 121 11.72 9.31 -6.20
N PRO A 122 11.41 9.42 -7.52
CA PRO A 122 12.09 8.61 -8.53
C PRO A 122 13.59 8.81 -8.41
N VAL A 123 14.38 7.74 -8.46
CA VAL A 123 15.84 7.88 -8.53
C VAL A 123 16.16 8.62 -9.83
N ASP A 124 16.80 9.78 -9.70
CA ASP A 124 17.30 10.50 -10.86
C ASP A 124 18.39 9.63 -11.52
N VAL A 125 18.06 9.04 -12.66
CA VAL A 125 19.00 8.26 -13.49
C VAL A 125 19.86 9.18 -14.38
N SER A 126 19.77 10.49 -14.18
CA SER A 126 20.65 11.47 -14.81
C SER A 126 22.06 11.36 -14.19
N GLN A 127 22.97 10.78 -14.98
CA GLN A 127 24.42 10.74 -14.72
C GLN A 127 25.06 12.12 -14.68
#